data_AF-S0GSD6-F1
#
_entry.id   AF-S0GSD6-F1
#
_cell.length_a   1.000
_cell.length_b   1.000
_cell.length_c   1.000
_cell.angle_alpha   90.00
_cell.angle_beta   90.00
_cell.angle_gamma   90.00
#
_symmetry.space_group_name_H-M   'P 1'
#
loop_
_entity.id
_entity.type
_entity.pdbx_description
1 polymer ?
#
loop_
_entity_poly.entity_id
_entity_poly.type
_entity_poly.pdbx_seq_one_letter_code
_entity_poly.pdbx_strand_id
1 'polypeptide(L)'
;MEKPLTIKWKRPARKNARVTYAWYKKEMGIRAADKFINSILDTVNLLALNPNMGQPIELNTETCKRNYRSFVEHKNHKIIYYVEKKTICIANIWSNSQNPEDFNEQLR
;
A
#
# COMPACT_ATOMS: atom_id res chain seq x y z
N MET A 1 -14.78 -18.21 -10.37
CA MET A 1 -13.97 -17.22 -9.63
C MET A 1 -12.63 -17.10 -10.34
N GLU A 2 -12.25 -15.88 -10.74
CA GLU A 2 -10.91 -15.65 -11.29
C GLU A 2 -9.84 -15.92 -10.22
N LYS A 3 -8.67 -16.42 -10.65
CA LYS A 3 -7.57 -16.73 -9.73
C LYS A 3 -6.94 -15.41 -9.23
N PRO A 4 -6.64 -15.26 -7.93
CA PRO A 4 -6.01 -14.05 -7.41
C PRO A 4 -4.66 -13.79 -8.09
N LEU A 5 -4.35 -12.51 -8.27
CA LEU A 5 -3.03 -12.08 -8.72
C LEU A 5 -1.94 -12.49 -7.71
N THR A 6 -0.74 -12.74 -8.22
CA THR A 6 0.42 -12.98 -7.34
C THR A 6 0.78 -11.69 -6.61
N ILE A 7 0.94 -11.75 -5.29
CA ILE A 7 1.28 -10.57 -4.48
C ILE A 7 2.81 -10.43 -4.39
N LYS A 8 3.34 -9.25 -4.69
CA LYS A 8 4.76 -8.91 -4.54
C LYS A 8 4.94 -7.62 -3.75
N TRP A 9 5.64 -7.72 -2.63
CA TRP A 9 5.97 -6.58 -1.79
C TRP A 9 7.28 -5.92 -2.20
N LYS A 10 7.24 -4.63 -2.54
CA LYS A 10 8.46 -3.84 -2.78
C LYS A 10 9.17 -3.52 -1.46
N ARG A 11 10.45 -3.13 -1.56
CA ARG A 11 11.26 -2.78 -0.38
C ARG A 11 10.64 -1.61 0.43
N PRO A 12 10.14 -0.53 -0.19
CA PRO A 12 9.51 0.58 0.56
C PRO A 12 8.27 0.13 1.33
N ALA A 13 7.36 -0.63 0.71
CA ALA A 13 6.18 -1.18 1.39
C ALA A 13 6.55 -1.99 2.64
N ARG A 14 7.53 -2.91 2.55
CA ARG A 14 7.97 -3.70 3.71
C ARG A 14 8.60 -2.86 4.80
N LYS A 15 9.41 -1.86 4.43
CA LYS A 15 10.04 -0.94 5.38
C LYS A 15 8.98 -0.13 6.13
N ASN A 16 8.06 0.49 5.41
CA ASN A 16 7.06 1.38 5.99
C ASN A 16 6.03 0.61 6.82
N ALA A 17 5.58 -0.58 6.37
CA ALA A 17 4.75 -1.45 7.20
C ALA A 17 5.41 -1.79 8.56
N ARG A 18 6.72 -2.09 8.57
CA ARG A 18 7.46 -2.38 9.82
C ARG A 18 7.60 -1.16 10.71
N VAL A 19 7.90 0.00 10.14
CA VAL A 19 8.03 1.26 10.89
C VAL A 19 6.69 1.64 11.54
N THR A 20 5.60 1.59 10.77
CA THR A 20 4.25 1.88 11.28
C THR A 20 3.82 0.87 12.34
N TYR A 21 4.08 -0.42 12.13
CA TYR A 21 3.82 -1.46 13.13
C TYR A 21 4.58 -1.19 14.44
N ALA A 22 5.87 -0.87 14.36
CA ALA A 22 6.69 -0.57 15.54
C ALA A 22 6.18 0.66 16.29
N TRP A 23 5.73 1.70 15.56
CA TRP A 23 5.11 2.88 16.14
C TRP A 23 3.82 2.53 16.88
N TYR A 24 2.88 1.80 16.25
CA TYR A 24 1.66 1.34 16.93
C TYR A 24 1.95 0.52 18.17
N LYS A 25 2.93 -0.39 18.09
CA LYS A 25 3.33 -1.23 19.22
C LYS A 25 3.85 -0.39 20.39
N LYS A 26 4.65 0.64 20.10
CA LYS A 26 5.24 1.54 21.10
C LYS A 26 4.21 2.48 21.73
N GLU A 27 3.36 3.10 20.92
CA GLU A 27 2.46 4.18 21.37
C GLU A 27 1.08 3.68 21.82
N MET A 28 0.61 2.54 21.29
CA MET A 28 -0.75 2.02 21.51
C MET A 28 -0.80 0.55 21.95
N GLY A 29 0.35 -0.11 22.03
CA GLY A 29 0.47 -1.51 22.45
C GLY A 29 0.31 -2.53 21.31
N ILE A 30 0.64 -3.78 21.64
CA ILE A 30 0.75 -4.87 20.65
C ILE A 30 -0.56 -5.14 19.90
N ARG A 31 -1.72 -5.08 20.58
CA ARG A 31 -3.02 -5.32 19.96
C ARG A 31 -3.33 -4.33 18.83
N ALA A 32 -2.93 -3.07 18.98
CA ALA A 32 -3.12 -2.06 17.95
C ALA A 32 -2.21 -2.31 16.74
N ALA A 33 -0.97 -2.73 17.00
CA ALA A 33 0.00 -3.09 15.96
C ALA A 33 -0.46 -4.31 15.15
N ASP A 34 -0.93 -5.36 15.83
CA ASP A 34 -1.46 -6.57 15.20
C ASP A 34 -2.70 -6.25 14.35
N LYS A 35 -3.62 -5.43 14.88
CA LYS A 35 -4.80 -4.98 14.12
C LYS A 35 -4.39 -4.26 12.84
N PHE A 36 -3.41 -3.37 12.90
CA PHE A 36 -2.89 -2.67 11.73
C PHE A 36 -2.34 -3.64 10.68
N ILE A 37 -1.42 -4.52 11.05
CA ILE A 37 -0.76 -5.38 10.06
C ILE A 37 -1.74 -6.41 9.47
N ASN A 38 -2.65 -6.96 10.27
CA ASN A 38 -3.66 -7.90 9.79
C ASN A 38 -4.60 -7.22 8.78
N SER A 39 -5.07 -6.01 9.09
CA SER A 39 -5.95 -5.27 8.17
C SER A 39 -5.27 -4.93 6.84
N ILE A 40 -3.97 -4.59 6.88
CA ILE A 40 -3.17 -4.39 5.66
C ILE A 40 -3.06 -5.69 4.85
N LEU A 41 -2.79 -6.83 5.49
CA LEU A 41 -2.67 -8.12 4.81
C LEU A 41 -4.00 -8.57 4.18
N ASP A 42 -5.10 -8.45 4.92
CA ASP A 42 -6.44 -8.77 4.45
C ASP A 42 -6.83 -7.90 3.25
N THR A 43 -6.56 -6.60 3.34
CA THR A 43 -6.81 -5.67 2.22
C THR A 43 -5.96 -6.00 1.00
N VAL A 44 -4.69 -6.38 1.18
CA VAL A 44 -3.83 -6.81 0.05
C VAL A 44 -4.38 -8.07 -0.62
N ASN A 45 -4.93 -9.01 0.14
CA ASN A 45 -5.59 -10.19 -0.42
C ASN A 45 -6.85 -9.81 -1.22
N LEU A 46 -7.66 -8.87 -0.71
CA LEU A 46 -8.83 -8.34 -1.44
C LEU A 46 -8.43 -7.64 -2.74
N LEU A 47 -7.35 -6.86 -2.72
CA LEU A 47 -6.82 -6.17 -3.90
C LEU A 47 -6.21 -7.15 -4.92
N ALA A 48 -5.66 -8.27 -4.48
CA ALA A 48 -5.19 -9.32 -5.39
C ALA A 48 -6.34 -10.01 -6.13
N LEU A 49 -7.52 -10.09 -5.52
CA LEU A 49 -8.76 -10.57 -6.14
C LEU A 49 -9.44 -9.48 -6.99
N ASN A 50 -9.36 -8.22 -6.55
CA ASN A 50 -10.07 -7.09 -7.13
C ASN A 50 -9.11 -5.91 -7.40
N PRO A 51 -8.15 -6.05 -8.32
CA PRO A 51 -7.10 -5.05 -8.56
C PRO A 51 -7.62 -3.68 -9.00
N ASN A 52 -8.87 -3.62 -9.47
CA ASN A 52 -9.50 -2.38 -9.93
C ASN A 52 -10.18 -1.57 -8.81
N MET A 53 -10.22 -2.08 -7.58
CA MET A 53 -10.90 -1.45 -6.43
C MET A 53 -10.20 -0.18 -5.91
N GLY A 54 -8.89 -0.04 -6.15
CA GLY A 54 -8.18 1.19 -5.81
C GLY A 54 -8.56 2.36 -6.73
N GLN A 55 -8.33 3.58 -6.26
CA GLN A 55 -8.42 4.77 -7.11
C GLN A 55 -7.12 4.92 -7.92
N PRO A 56 -7.20 5.09 -9.25
CA PRO A 56 -6.04 5.46 -10.06
C PRO A 56 -5.35 6.70 -9.50
N ILE A 57 -4.02 6.73 -9.59
CA ILE A 57 -3.20 7.88 -9.20
C ILE A 57 -2.71 8.54 -10.47
N GLU A 58 -3.12 9.79 -10.68
CA GLU A 58 -2.60 10.62 -11.77
C GLU A 58 -1.20 11.08 -11.42
N LEU A 59 -0.19 10.44 -12.02
CA LEU A 59 1.20 10.87 -11.90
C LEU A 59 1.52 11.76 -13.10
N ASN A 60 1.82 13.03 -12.82
CA ASN A 60 2.07 14.05 -13.83
C ASN A 60 3.53 13.98 -14.35
N THR A 61 3.97 12.80 -14.75
CA THR A 61 5.36 12.56 -15.18
C THR A 61 5.39 11.65 -16.40
N GLU A 62 5.89 12.18 -17.52
CA GLU A 62 6.09 11.46 -18.79
C GLU A 62 6.93 10.17 -18.65
N THR A 63 7.70 10.05 -17.57
CA THR A 63 8.61 8.94 -17.29
C THR A 63 8.00 7.79 -16.49
N CYS A 64 6.87 8.01 -15.80
CA CYS A 64 6.28 6.99 -14.93
C CYS A 64 5.27 6.11 -15.69
N LYS A 65 5.77 5.02 -16.28
CA LYS A 65 4.96 4.09 -17.09
C LYS A 65 4.00 3.18 -16.29
N ARG A 66 3.95 3.30 -14.97
CA ARG A 66 3.16 2.39 -14.12
C ARG A 66 1.84 3.03 -13.74
N ASN A 67 0.75 2.30 -13.99
CA ASN A 67 -0.59 2.70 -13.56
C ASN A 67 -0.75 2.43 -12.06
N TYR A 68 -0.25 3.37 -11.26
CA TYR A 68 -0.38 3.30 -9.81
C TYR A 68 -1.83 3.54 -9.37
N ARG A 69 -2.18 2.88 -8.28
CA ARG A 69 -3.48 2.90 -7.64
C ARG A 69 -3.28 3.05 -6.14
N SER A 70 -4.20 3.75 -5.48
CA SER A 70 -4.25 3.88 -4.04
C SER A 70 -5.53 3.27 -3.49
N PHE A 71 -5.46 2.66 -2.31
CA PHE A 71 -6.63 2.19 -1.58
C PHE A 71 -6.51 2.63 -0.13
N VAL A 72 -7.49 3.39 0.36
CA VAL A 72 -7.54 3.85 1.75
C VAL A 72 -8.10 2.72 2.61
N GLU A 73 -7.21 1.96 3.24
CA GLU A 73 -7.58 0.86 4.14
C GLU A 73 -8.07 1.40 5.49
N HIS A 74 -7.47 2.49 5.97
CA HIS A 74 -7.84 3.14 7.23
C HIS A 74 -7.63 4.65 7.13
N LYS A 75 -8.30 5.46 7.98
CA LYS A 75 -8.14 6.92 8.00
C LYS A 75 -6.68 7.39 8.08
N ASN A 76 -5.81 6.58 8.67
CA ASN A 76 -4.39 6.90 8.85
C ASN A 76 -3.47 6.28 7.79
N HIS A 77 -3.92 5.35 6.94
CA HIS A 77 -3.03 4.71 5.97
C HIS A 77 -3.72 4.35 4.66
N LYS A 78 -2.93 4.39 3.59
CA LYS A 78 -3.32 3.90 2.27
C LYS A 78 -2.27 2.97 1.69
N ILE A 79 -2.74 2.00 0.93
CA ILE A 79 -1.92 1.04 0.19
C ILE A 79 -1.71 1.58 -1.21
N ILE A 80 -0.46 1.73 -1.62
CA ILE A 80 -0.09 2.14 -2.97
C ILE A 80 0.40 0.92 -3.73
N TYR A 81 -0.19 0.65 -4.88
CA TYR A 81 0.14 -0.52 -5.69
C TYR A 81 0.01 -0.26 -7.19
N TYR A 82 0.47 -1.20 -7.99
CA TYR A 82 0.19 -1.29 -9.42
C TYR A 82 0.09 -2.76 -9.82
N VAL A 83 -0.54 -3.03 -10.95
CA VAL A 83 -0.60 -4.37 -11.53
C VAL A 83 0.35 -4.45 -12.72
N GLU A 84 1.14 -5.52 -12.76
CA GLU A 84 2.00 -5.86 -13.89
C GLU A 84 1.78 -7.33 -14.26
N LYS A 85 1.27 -7.56 -15.48
CA LYS A 85 0.86 -8.89 -15.95
C LYS A 85 -0.13 -9.55 -14.97
N LYS A 86 0.28 -10.60 -14.27
CA LYS A 86 -0.52 -11.32 -13.27
C LYS A 86 -0.05 -11.08 -11.83
N THR A 87 0.64 -9.97 -11.58
CA THR A 87 1.22 -9.63 -10.28
C THR A 87 0.71 -8.29 -9.79
N ILE A 88 0.18 -8.24 -8.57
CA ILE A 88 -0.04 -7.00 -7.83
C ILE A 88 1.24 -6.66 -7.06
N CYS A 89 1.82 -5.50 -7.37
CA CYS A 89 3.01 -5.00 -6.70
C CYS A 89 2.62 -3.98 -5.64
N ILE A 90 2.73 -4.35 -4.36
CA ILE A 90 2.54 -3.41 -3.25
C ILE A 90 3.78 -2.54 -3.17
N ALA A 91 3.63 -1.31 -3.66
CA ALA A 91 4.72 -0.35 -3.82
C ALA A 91 5.05 0.33 -2.50
N ASN A 92 4.03 0.77 -1.77
CA ASN A 92 4.19 1.48 -0.51
C ASN A 92 2.99 1.28 0.44
N ILE A 93 3.24 1.42 1.74
CA ILE A 93 2.22 1.61 2.78
C ILE A 93 2.42 3.03 3.29
N TRP A 94 1.49 3.92 2.94
CA TRP A 94 1.63 5.35 3.17
C TRP A 94 0.85 5.76 4.42
N SER A 95 1.49 6.52 5.31
CA SER A 95 0.77 7.15 6.43
C SER A 95 0.14 8.46 5.97
N ASN A 96 -1.17 8.62 6.16
CA ASN A 96 -1.90 9.85 5.81
C ASN A 96 -1.50 11.05 6.70
N SER A 97 -0.62 10.84 7.69
CA SER A 97 0.02 11.91 8.47
C SER A 97 1.26 12.50 7.80
N GLN A 98 1.69 12.00 6.63
CA GLN A 98 2.82 12.53 5.86
C GLN A 98 2.34 13.56 4.83
N ASN A 99 3.15 14.60 4.61
CA ASN A 99 2.83 15.70 3.71
C ASN A 99 2.63 15.16 2.28
N PRO A 100 1.59 15.58 1.52
CA PRO A 100 1.31 15.03 0.19
C PRO A 100 2.45 15.23 -0.82
N GLU A 101 3.28 16.26 -0.64
CA GLU A 101 4.39 16.57 -1.54
C GLU A 101 5.50 15.51 -1.52
N ASP A 102 5.69 14.80 -0.39
CA ASP A 102 6.67 13.70 -0.27
C ASP A 102 6.32 12.49 -1.15
N PHE A 103 5.08 12.43 -1.66
CA PHE A 103 4.54 11.29 -2.42
C PHE A 103 5.23 11.09 -3.77
N ASN A 104 5.52 12.18 -4.48
CA ASN A 104 6.10 12.13 -5.82
C ASN A 104 7.59 11.72 -5.78
N GLU A 105 8.31 12.07 -4.73
CA GLU A 105 9.73 11.74 -4.58
C GLU A 105 9.97 10.25 -4.28
N GLN A 106 9.07 9.62 -3.53
CA GLN A 106 9.22 8.20 -3.13
C GLN A 106 8.86 7.20 -4.25
N LEU A 107 8.23 7.67 -5.33
CA LEU A 107 7.79 6.83 -6.46
C LEU A 107 8.66 6.97 -7.72
N ARG A 108 9.61 7.93 -7.73
CA ARG A 108 10.68 8.04 -8.73
C ARG A 108 11.65 6.87 -8.60
#